data_AF-A0A521TPG1-F1
#
_entry.id   AF-A0A521TPG1-F1
#
_cell.length_a   1.000
_cell.length_b   1.000
_cell.length_c   1.000
_cell.angle_alpha   90.00
_cell.angle_beta   90.00
_cell.angle_gamma   90.00
#
_symmetry.space_group_name_H-M   'P 1'
#
loop_
_entity.id
_entity.type
_entity.pdbx_description
1 polymer ?
#
loop_
_entity_poly.entity_id
_entity_poly.type
_entity_poly.pdbx_seq_one_letter_code
_entity_poly.pdbx_strand_id
1 'polypeptide(L)'
;MATVAFDERLRGRLVARRRLDGVQPMDERGALTVRDAGRMGGKKLLEKYGREHFAALGHKVGSKLRDERGVEFFRAMAQAGGAATAANHDREHFATLGRAGGKKLSEERGSEYYRRIGRLGALSARRRKIVVAEGARIVPATGLATVIPAE
;
A
#
# COMPACT_ATOMS: atom_id res chain seq x y z
N MET A 1 28.42 67.82 16.92
CA MET A 1 27.69 68.27 15.72
C MET A 1 28.66 68.28 14.54
N ALA A 2 28.69 67.21 13.75
CA ALA A 2 29.29 67.17 12.42
C ALA A 2 28.72 65.94 11.69
N THR A 3 27.69 66.17 10.88
CA THR A 3 27.06 65.19 9.98
C THR A 3 27.99 64.96 8.79
N VAL A 4 28.50 63.74 8.63
CA VAL A 4 29.32 63.38 7.47
C VAL A 4 28.37 63.17 6.29
N ALA A 5 28.46 64.08 5.31
CA ALA A 5 27.71 64.03 4.07
C ALA A 5 28.17 62.82 3.22
N PHE A 6 27.24 61.92 2.91
CA PHE A 6 27.46 60.78 2.03
C PHE A 6 27.36 61.26 0.57
N ASP A 7 28.50 61.36 -0.10
CA ASP A 7 28.64 61.86 -1.47
C ASP A 7 27.95 60.93 -2.49
N GLU A 8 26.91 61.42 -3.16
CA GLU A 8 26.08 60.71 -4.14
C GLU A 8 26.74 60.55 -5.54
N ARG A 9 28.07 60.54 -5.64
CA ARG A 9 28.79 60.47 -6.93
C ARG A 9 29.12 59.07 -7.46
N LEU A 10 28.61 58.00 -6.82
CA LEU A 10 28.82 56.62 -7.28
C LEU A 10 27.55 55.90 -7.78
N ARG A 11 26.44 56.60 -8.04
CA ARG A 11 25.25 56.01 -8.70
C ARG A 11 25.37 55.91 -10.23
N GLY A 12 26.52 55.45 -10.71
CA GLY A 12 26.85 55.49 -12.13
C GLY A 12 27.70 54.30 -12.58
N ARG A 13 27.32 53.08 -12.21
CA ARG A 13 27.84 51.88 -12.88
C ARG A 13 26.68 51.00 -13.32
N LEU A 14 26.36 51.18 -14.59
CA LEU A 14 25.54 50.35 -15.45
C LEU A 14 25.83 48.86 -15.19
N VAL A 15 25.08 48.22 -14.29
CA VAL A 15 25.06 46.76 -14.22
C VAL A 15 24.19 46.34 -15.38
N ALA A 16 24.85 45.93 -16.47
CA ALA A 16 24.23 45.39 -17.65
C ALA A 16 23.13 44.40 -17.25
N ARG A 17 21.87 44.74 -17.55
CA ARG A 17 20.77 43.76 -17.63
C ARG A 17 21.16 42.78 -18.71
N ARG A 18 21.91 41.74 -18.34
CA ARG A 18 22.05 40.55 -19.14
C ARG A 18 20.66 39.91 -19.11
N ARG A 19 19.87 40.19 -20.15
CA ARG A 19 18.67 39.43 -20.48
C ARG A 19 19.02 37.95 -20.35
N LEU A 20 18.46 37.28 -19.34
CA LEU A 20 18.44 35.83 -19.26
C LEU A 20 17.27 35.32 -20.12
N ASP A 21 17.12 35.87 -21.32
CA ASP A 21 16.12 35.43 -22.30
C ASP A 21 16.80 34.33 -23.12
N GLY A 22 16.92 33.12 -22.56
CA GLY A 22 17.59 32.04 -23.29
C GLY A 22 17.88 30.73 -22.55
N VAL A 23 17.48 30.55 -21.29
CA VAL A 23 17.47 29.21 -20.71
C VAL A 23 16.14 28.57 -21.09
N GLN A 24 16.12 27.85 -22.22
CA GLN A 24 15.02 26.96 -22.52
C GLN A 24 14.86 25.99 -21.33
N PRO A 25 13.65 25.82 -20.76
CA PRO A 25 13.45 24.79 -19.76
C PRO A 25 13.78 23.45 -20.42
N MET A 26 14.84 22.82 -19.93
CA MET A 26 15.29 21.52 -20.41
C MET A 26 14.16 20.52 -20.14
N ASP A 27 13.69 19.81 -21.17
CA ASP A 27 12.58 18.86 -21.08
C ASP A 27 12.75 17.94 -19.85
N GLU A 28 11.78 17.96 -18.94
CA GLU A 28 11.70 17.14 -17.71
C GLU A 28 11.59 15.62 -17.97
N ARG A 29 11.93 15.16 -19.19
CA ARG A 29 11.90 13.76 -19.61
C ARG A 29 13.25 13.04 -19.49
N GLY A 30 14.29 13.72 -18.99
CA GLY A 30 15.64 13.16 -18.80
C GLY A 30 16.27 13.39 -17.42
N ALA A 31 15.65 14.19 -16.55
CA ALA A 31 16.18 14.42 -15.21
C ALA A 31 15.82 13.25 -14.30
N LEU A 32 16.81 12.41 -13.97
CA LEU A 32 16.61 11.32 -13.04
C LEU A 32 16.25 11.87 -11.66
N THR A 33 15.00 11.70 -11.22
CA THR A 33 14.60 12.13 -9.88
C THR A 33 15.23 11.23 -8.82
N VAL A 34 15.42 11.75 -7.59
CA VAL A 34 15.89 10.95 -6.45
C VAL A 34 15.00 9.72 -6.23
N ARG A 35 13.70 9.86 -6.48
CA ARG A 35 12.72 8.78 -6.38
C ARG A 35 12.95 7.71 -7.45
N ASP A 36 13.24 8.11 -8.68
CA ASP A 36 13.50 7.19 -9.79
C ASP A 36 14.86 6.49 -9.64
N ALA A 37 15.87 7.19 -9.15
CA ALA A 37 17.15 6.61 -8.78
C ALA A 37 16.98 5.53 -7.69
N GLY A 38 16.18 5.82 -6.65
CA GLY A 38 15.86 4.86 -5.59
C GLY A 38 15.11 3.63 -6.10
N ARG A 39 14.11 3.82 -6.97
CA ARG A 39 13.38 2.71 -7.60
C ARG A 39 14.29 1.84 -8.46
N MET A 40 15.17 2.44 -9.25
CA MET A 40 16.12 1.70 -10.09
C MET A 40 17.18 0.96 -9.26
N GLY A 41 17.68 1.59 -8.19
CA GLY A 41 18.59 0.93 -7.25
C GLY A 41 17.95 -0.30 -6.61
N GLY A 42 16.68 -0.19 -6.19
CA GLY A 42 15.92 -1.31 -5.66
C GLY A 42 15.72 -2.44 -6.69
N LYS A 43 15.44 -2.11 -7.95
CA LYS A 43 15.32 -3.10 -9.03
C LYS A 43 16.64 -3.84 -9.28
N LYS A 44 17.77 -3.13 -9.37
CA LYS A 44 19.09 -3.75 -9.55
C LYS A 44 19.46 -4.67 -8.38
N LEU A 45 19.12 -4.29 -7.15
CA LEU A 45 19.33 -5.14 -5.98
C LEU A 45 18.45 -6.39 -6.02
N LEU A 46 17.19 -6.25 -6.45
CA LEU A 46 16.28 -7.39 -6.60
C LEU A 46 16.76 -8.35 -7.70
N GLU A 47 17.29 -7.84 -8.81
CA GLU A 47 17.89 -8.65 -9.86
C GLU A 47 19.14 -9.39 -9.37
N LYS A 48 19.98 -8.73 -8.56
CA LYS A 48 21.23 -9.31 -8.05
C LYS A 48 21.01 -10.41 -7.00
N TYR A 49 20.10 -10.19 -6.04
CA TYR A 49 19.94 -11.08 -4.89
C TYR A 49 18.65 -11.93 -4.94
N GLY A 50 17.68 -11.56 -5.77
CA GLY A 50 16.42 -12.29 -5.92
C GLY A 50 15.43 -12.06 -4.78
N ARG A 51 14.19 -12.50 -5.00
CA ARG A 51 13.08 -12.37 -4.03
C ARG A 51 13.33 -13.15 -2.74
N GLU A 52 13.89 -14.35 -2.86
CA GLU A 52 14.15 -15.25 -1.72
C GLU A 52 15.10 -14.63 -0.69
N HIS A 53 16.10 -13.88 -1.16
CA HIS A 53 17.05 -13.21 -0.26
C HIS A 53 16.36 -12.15 0.62
N PHE A 54 15.50 -11.32 0.03
CA PHE A 54 14.75 -10.32 0.77
C PHE A 54 13.66 -10.93 1.65
N ALA A 55 13.04 -12.02 1.21
CA ALA A 55 12.09 -12.77 2.04
C ALA A 55 12.79 -13.34 3.29
N ALA A 56 13.95 -13.96 3.13
CA ALA A 56 14.75 -14.49 4.23
C ALA A 56 15.25 -13.39 5.18
N LEU A 57 15.68 -12.23 4.65
CA LEU A 57 16.04 -11.07 5.46
C LEU A 57 14.85 -10.53 6.25
N GLY A 58 13.70 -10.34 5.61
CA GLY A 58 12.48 -9.90 6.26
C GLY A 58 12.05 -10.85 7.38
N HIS A 59 12.13 -12.16 7.15
CA HIS A 59 11.82 -13.17 8.16
C HIS A 59 12.79 -13.11 9.35
N LYS A 60 14.11 -13.02 9.09
CA LYS A 60 15.13 -12.93 10.16
C LYS A 60 14.97 -11.66 11.00
N VAL A 61 14.81 -10.52 10.34
CA VAL A 61 14.63 -9.22 11.01
C VAL A 61 13.30 -9.20 11.77
N GLY A 62 12.21 -9.65 11.15
CA GLY A 62 10.90 -9.71 11.78
C GLY A 62 10.86 -10.63 13.00
N SER A 63 11.53 -11.79 12.93
CA SER A 63 11.65 -12.71 14.07
C SER A 63 12.40 -12.07 15.23
N LYS A 64 13.56 -11.47 14.97
CA LYS A 64 14.33 -10.75 16.01
C LYS A 64 13.53 -9.59 16.61
N LEU A 65 12.90 -8.76 15.78
CA LEU A 65 12.09 -7.64 16.28
C LEU A 65 10.91 -8.12 17.12
N ARG A 66 10.29 -9.25 16.77
CA ARG A 66 9.21 -9.84 17.57
C ARG A 66 9.71 -10.29 18.93
N ASP A 67 10.87 -10.92 18.97
CA ASP A 67 11.44 -11.42 20.21
C ASP A 67 11.90 -10.24 21.12
N GLU A 68 12.39 -9.14 20.54
CA GLU A 68 12.85 -7.95 21.28
C GLU A 68 11.73 -6.98 21.69
N ARG A 69 10.77 -6.72 20.80
CA ARG A 69 9.76 -5.64 20.95
C ARG A 69 8.34 -6.16 21.21
N GLY A 70 8.11 -7.46 21.05
CA GLY A 70 6.82 -8.10 21.28
C GLY A 70 5.76 -7.76 20.23
N VAL A 71 4.55 -8.30 20.45
CA VAL A 71 3.42 -8.20 19.51
C VAL A 71 2.83 -6.79 19.45
N GLU A 72 2.87 -6.04 20.56
CA GLU A 72 2.31 -4.68 20.62
C GLU A 72 3.05 -3.70 19.71
N PHE A 73 4.35 -3.89 19.49
CA PHE A 73 5.10 -3.09 18.52
C PHE A 73 4.56 -3.24 17.09
N PHE A 74 4.29 -4.48 16.66
CA PHE A 74 3.70 -4.72 15.33
C PHE A 74 2.29 -4.20 15.23
N ARG A 75 1.51 -4.29 16.31
CA ARG A 75 0.16 -3.73 16.38
C ARG A 75 0.17 -2.22 16.18
N ALA A 76 1.06 -1.52 16.89
CA ALA A 76 1.24 -0.07 16.75
C ALA A 76 1.70 0.31 15.33
N MET A 77 2.66 -0.42 14.77
CA MET A 77 3.14 -0.20 13.39
C MET A 77 2.03 -0.41 12.35
N ALA A 78 1.23 -1.47 12.50
CA ALA A 78 0.11 -1.72 11.61
C ALA A 78 -0.97 -0.64 11.72
N GLN A 79 -1.27 -0.17 12.93
CA GLN A 79 -2.20 0.93 13.16
C GLN A 79 -1.69 2.24 12.56
N ALA A 80 -0.43 2.58 12.77
CA ALA A 80 0.19 3.79 12.20
C ALA A 80 0.19 3.75 10.67
N GLY A 81 0.54 2.59 10.07
CA GLY A 81 0.48 2.40 8.63
C GLY A 81 -0.94 2.54 8.08
N GLY A 82 -1.92 1.89 8.73
CA GLY A 82 -3.33 1.99 8.36
C GLY A 82 -3.88 3.42 8.49
N ALA A 83 -3.51 4.13 9.55
CA ALA A 83 -3.90 5.52 9.76
C ALA A 83 -3.29 6.45 8.70
N ALA A 84 -2.02 6.26 8.34
CA ALA A 84 -1.38 7.03 7.28
C ALA A 84 -2.03 6.78 5.91
N THR A 85 -2.36 5.52 5.60
CA THR A 85 -3.09 5.17 4.38
C THR A 85 -4.50 5.78 4.38
N ALA A 86 -5.23 5.70 5.49
CA ALA A 86 -6.56 6.28 5.61
C ALA A 86 -6.57 7.81 5.55
N ALA A 87 -5.53 8.48 6.06
CA ALA A 87 -5.41 9.93 6.02
C ALA A 87 -5.12 10.47 4.60
N ASN A 88 -4.44 9.68 3.76
CA ASN A 88 -4.05 10.08 2.40
C ASN A 88 -5.03 9.63 1.32
N HIS A 89 -6.09 8.91 1.67
CA HIS A 89 -7.00 8.29 0.71
C HIS A 89 -8.47 8.45 1.10
N ASP A 90 -9.27 8.89 0.12
CA ASP A 90 -10.71 9.07 0.30
C ASP A 90 -11.48 7.75 0.23
N ARG A 91 -12.77 7.80 0.61
CA ARG A 91 -13.69 6.65 0.50
C ARG A 91 -13.71 6.03 -0.90
N GLU A 92 -13.59 6.84 -1.95
CA GLU A 92 -13.58 6.35 -3.33
C GLU A 92 -12.36 5.48 -3.65
N HIS A 93 -11.21 5.77 -3.03
CA HIS A 93 -10.01 4.95 -3.18
C HIS A 93 -10.21 3.53 -2.65
N PHE A 94 -10.81 3.41 -1.46
CA PHE A 94 -11.11 2.09 -0.89
C PHE A 94 -12.24 1.38 -1.64
N ALA A 95 -13.24 2.12 -2.13
CA ALA A 95 -14.33 1.57 -2.93
C ALA A 95 -13.84 1.03 -4.28
N THR A 96 -12.89 1.69 -4.92
CA THR A 96 -12.29 1.23 -6.19
C THR A 96 -11.40 0.01 -5.98
N LEU A 97 -10.57 0.00 -4.92
CA LEU A 97 -9.79 -1.19 -4.52
C LEU A 97 -10.69 -2.40 -4.22
N GLY A 98 -11.77 -2.20 -3.47
CA GLY A 98 -12.75 -3.25 -3.18
C GLY A 98 -13.43 -3.79 -4.43
N ARG A 99 -13.84 -2.90 -5.36
CA ARG A 99 -14.42 -3.29 -6.65
C ARG A 99 -13.42 -4.06 -7.52
N ALA A 100 -12.17 -3.61 -7.60
CA ALA A 100 -11.13 -4.28 -8.36
C ALA A 100 -10.81 -5.67 -7.79
N GLY A 101 -10.73 -5.80 -6.46
CA GLY A 101 -10.54 -7.09 -5.78
C GLY A 101 -11.71 -8.03 -6.02
N GLY A 102 -12.94 -7.54 -5.89
CA GLY A 102 -14.15 -8.32 -6.15
C GLY A 102 -14.25 -8.78 -7.60
N LYS A 103 -13.89 -7.93 -8.57
CA LYS A 103 -13.90 -8.29 -10.00
C LYS A 103 -12.92 -9.44 -10.28
N LYS A 104 -11.67 -9.34 -9.81
CA LYS A 104 -10.67 -10.40 -9.97
C LYS A 104 -11.13 -11.73 -9.36
N LEU A 105 -11.70 -11.66 -8.15
CA LEU A 105 -12.18 -12.85 -7.47
C LEU A 105 -13.40 -13.48 -8.16
N SER A 106 -14.27 -12.65 -8.73
CA SER A 106 -15.40 -13.12 -9.54
C SER A 106 -14.97 -13.76 -10.85
N GLU A 107 -13.92 -13.24 -11.49
CA GLU A 107 -13.33 -13.84 -12.70
C GLU A 107 -12.69 -15.20 -12.39
N GLU A 108 -12.01 -15.34 -11.24
CA GLU A 108 -11.31 -16.59 -10.86
C GLU A 108 -12.25 -17.67 -10.29
N ARG A 109 -13.21 -17.29 -9.44
CA ARG A 109 -13.99 -18.25 -8.62
C ARG A 109 -15.47 -18.33 -9.02
N GLY A 110 -15.94 -17.43 -9.89
CA GLY A 110 -17.31 -17.45 -10.41
C GLY A 110 -18.40 -17.18 -9.37
N SER A 111 -19.66 -17.33 -9.81
CA SER A 111 -20.84 -16.95 -9.03
C SER A 111 -21.15 -17.87 -7.83
N GLU A 112 -20.71 -19.14 -7.88
CA GLU A 112 -20.87 -20.11 -6.79
C GLU A 112 -20.10 -19.69 -5.53
N TYR A 113 -18.90 -19.13 -5.71
CA TYR A 113 -18.10 -18.62 -4.61
C TYR A 113 -18.83 -17.51 -3.84
N TYR A 114 -19.41 -16.54 -4.56
CA TYR A 114 -20.18 -15.45 -3.97
C TYR A 114 -21.45 -15.93 -3.28
N ARG A 115 -22.18 -16.88 -3.88
CA ARG A 115 -23.34 -17.51 -3.22
C ARG A 115 -22.94 -18.22 -1.92
N ARG A 116 -21.81 -18.94 -1.94
CA ARG A 116 -21.30 -19.64 -0.75
C ARG A 116 -20.90 -18.69 0.36
N ILE A 117 -20.10 -17.65 0.07
CA ILE A 117 -19.72 -16.66 1.09
C ILE A 117 -20.91 -15.83 1.57
N GLY A 118 -21.90 -15.55 0.71
CA GLY A 118 -23.14 -14.88 1.09
C GLY A 118 -23.96 -15.70 2.08
N ARG A 119 -24.14 -17.01 1.81
CA ARG A 119 -24.77 -17.94 2.77
C ARG A 119 -24.01 -17.99 4.08
N LEU A 120 -22.67 -18.09 4.03
CA LEU A 120 -21.83 -18.08 5.23
C LEU A 120 -21.96 -16.77 6.01
N GLY A 121 -22.01 -15.62 5.35
CA GLY A 121 -22.20 -14.32 5.98
C GLY A 121 -23.56 -14.16 6.67
N ALA A 122 -24.61 -14.75 6.08
CA ALA A 122 -25.97 -14.74 6.61
C ALA A 122 -26.18 -15.68 7.81
N LEU A 123 -25.29 -16.66 8.05
CA LEU A 123 -25.35 -17.51 9.24
C LEU A 123 -24.99 -16.71 10.49
N SER A 124 -25.65 -17.01 11.61
CA SER A 124 -25.30 -16.44 12.92
C SER A 124 -23.88 -16.84 13.33
N ALA A 125 -23.20 -16.02 14.13
CA ALA A 125 -21.81 -16.27 14.55
C ALA A 125 -21.59 -17.67 15.15
N ARG A 126 -22.58 -18.19 15.88
CA ARG A 126 -22.59 -19.54 16.44
C ARG A 126 -22.69 -20.62 15.35
N ARG A 127 -23.57 -20.44 14.36
CA ARG A 127 -23.72 -21.37 13.22
C ARG A 127 -22.54 -21.33 12.25
N ARG A 128 -21.90 -20.16 12.07
CA ARG A 128 -20.69 -20.03 11.23
C ARG A 128 -19.53 -20.89 11.74
N LYS A 129 -19.30 -20.92 13.06
CA LYS A 129 -18.23 -21.73 13.67
C LYS A 129 -18.40 -23.23 13.40
N ILE A 130 -19.64 -23.71 13.40
CA ILE A 130 -19.98 -25.12 13.14
C ILE A 130 -19.70 -25.47 11.67
N VAL A 131 -20.18 -24.66 10.73
CA VAL A 131 -20.00 -24.89 9.27
C VAL A 131 -18.54 -24.79 8.83
N VAL A 132 -17.74 -23.95 9.49
CA VAL A 132 -16.29 -23.85 9.22
C VAL A 132 -15.54 -25.09 9.74
N ALA A 133 -15.98 -25.67 10.86
CA ALA A 133 -15.35 -26.87 11.44
C ALA A 133 -15.65 -28.15 10.63
N GLU A 134 -16.84 -28.27 10.03
CA GLU A 134 -17.26 -29.47 9.26
C GLU A 134 -16.74 -29.52 7.82
N GLY A 135 -15.95 -28.53 7.37
CA GLY A 135 -15.40 -28.55 6.01
C GLY A 135 -16.48 -28.44 4.95
N ALA A 136 -17.05 -27.24 4.80
CA ALA A 136 -17.61 -26.78 3.53
C ALA A 136 -18.78 -27.56 2.88
N ARG A 137 -19.41 -28.54 3.52
CA ARG A 137 -20.70 -29.09 3.07
C ARG A 137 -21.84 -28.40 3.81
N ILE A 138 -22.46 -27.43 3.15
CA ILE A 138 -23.71 -26.82 3.63
C ILE A 138 -24.83 -27.81 3.33
N VAL A 139 -25.17 -28.67 4.29
CA VAL A 139 -26.44 -29.43 4.25
C VAL A 139 -27.61 -28.46 4.46
N PRO A 140 -28.64 -28.47 3.60
CA PRO A 140 -29.79 -27.61 3.76
C PRO A 140 -30.56 -27.97 5.04
N ALA A 141 -31.00 -26.94 5.77
CA ALA A 141 -31.77 -27.04 7.00
C ALA A 141 -33.24 -27.42 6.75
N THR A 142 -33.49 -28.43 5.91
CA THR A 142 -34.78 -29.10 5.79
C THR A 142 -34.68 -30.43 6.51
N GLY A 143 -35.36 -30.54 7.66
CA GLY A 143 -35.29 -31.66 8.58
C GLY A 143 -35.89 -32.96 8.06
N LEU A 144 -35.28 -33.56 7.06
CA LEU A 144 -35.42 -34.98 6.76
C LEU A 144 -34.02 -35.57 6.67
N ALA A 145 -33.64 -36.28 7.72
CA ALA A 145 -32.42 -37.05 7.77
C ALA A 145 -32.50 -38.18 6.73
N THR A 146 -31.82 -38.02 5.61
CA THR A 146 -31.40 -39.15 4.78
C THR A 146 -29.91 -39.36 4.99
N VAL A 147 -29.61 -40.31 5.88
CA VAL A 147 -28.30 -40.95 5.94
C VAL A 147 -28.20 -41.79 4.66
N ILE A 148 -27.39 -41.35 3.71
CA ILE A 148 -27.01 -42.17 2.56
C ILE A 148 -25.78 -42.98 3.00
N PRO A 149 -25.86 -44.32 3.12
CA PRO A 149 -24.68 -45.13 3.39
C PRO A 149 -23.73 -45.08 2.18
N ALA A 150 -22.43 -45.07 2.47
CA ALA A 150 -21.40 -45.18 1.46
C ALA A 150 -21.30 -46.64 0.98
N GLU A 151 -21.45 -46.85 -0.33
CA GLU A 151 -20.79 -47.96 -1.03
C GLU A 151 -19.36 -47.54 -1.42
#